data_AF-A0A6I9ZAZ5-F1
#
_entry.id   AF-A0A6I9ZAZ5-F1
#
_cell.length_a   1.000
_cell.length_b   1.000
_cell.length_c   1.000
_cell.angle_alpha   90.00
_cell.angle_beta   90.00
_cell.angle_gamma   90.00
#
_symmetry.space_group_name_H-M   'P 1'
#
loop_
_entity.id
_entity.type
_entity.pdbx_description
1 polymer ?
#
loop_
_entity_poly.entity_id
_entity_poly.type
_entity_poly.pdbx_seq_one_letter_code
_entity_poly.pdbx_strand_id
1 'polypeptide(L)'
;MSMWALPTCQAPHADPDTAGHTKITKIFITHLHGDHIFGLPGLLCTLSLQRSPDASVVPIDIYGPLGLRSFLWRSLELSHSQPLLPYAVHELVPTQDQCPAGEFRDFSGLDRGEALAQAPPGTVLHLDAETDSYLLLEDEELSVRAFRLFHRVPSFGFVLEEKPRPGKLKVHILQELGVPPGPLYGELKRGRAVELSSGVRVQPQDVLSLPVPGRKVCVLGDCSGPVGPGARRLCGQADLLVHEATLEDWGDGR
;
A
#
# COMPACT_ATOMS: atom_id res chain seq x y z
N MET A 1 4.00 33.44 -10.44
CA MET A 1 3.29 34.35 -9.50
C MET A 1 4.06 34.31 -8.20
N SER A 2 4.92 35.30 -8.00
CA SER A 2 5.87 35.42 -6.90
C SER A 2 5.13 35.85 -5.63
N MET A 3 4.93 34.93 -4.69
CA MET A 3 4.38 35.26 -3.38
C MET A 3 5.52 35.66 -2.46
N TRP A 4 5.65 36.97 -2.24
CA TRP A 4 6.54 37.53 -1.23
C TRP A 4 5.86 37.36 0.14
N ALA A 5 6.57 36.76 1.10
CA ALA A 5 6.23 36.86 2.51
C ALA A 5 7.41 37.53 3.23
N LEU A 6 7.16 38.69 3.83
CA LEU A 6 8.08 39.40 4.72
C LEU A 6 8.20 38.65 6.06
N PRO A 7 9.36 38.74 6.76
CA PRO A 7 9.61 37.96 7.95
C PRO A 7 8.94 38.63 9.16
N THR A 8 8.27 37.85 10.03
CA THR A 8 8.08 38.26 11.43
C THR A 8 8.04 37.09 12.39
N CYS A 9 8.75 37.32 13.49
CA CYS A 9 8.63 36.75 14.84
C CYS A 9 9.03 35.29 15.07
N GLN A 10 10.22 35.15 15.69
CA GLN A 10 10.60 34.04 16.55
C GLN A 10 9.61 33.89 17.71
N ALA A 11 9.24 32.65 18.02
CA ALA A 11 8.76 32.20 19.31
C ALA A 11 9.43 30.84 19.65
N PRO A 12 9.59 30.51 20.95
CA PRO A 12 10.70 29.71 21.44
C PRO A 12 10.41 28.20 21.57
N HIS A 13 11.49 27.42 21.53
CA HIS A 13 11.66 26.08 22.10
C HIS A 13 10.44 25.14 22.07
N ALA A 14 10.32 24.39 20.98
CA ALA A 14 9.78 23.04 21.02
C ALA A 14 10.94 22.04 21.09
N ASP A 15 10.79 21.06 21.97
CA ASP A 15 11.66 19.91 22.22
C ASP A 15 12.07 19.20 20.91
N PRO A 16 13.36 19.03 20.58
CA PRO A 16 13.79 18.54 19.26
C PRO A 16 13.64 17.03 19.04
N ASP A 17 13.20 16.22 20.01
CA ASP A 17 13.43 14.77 19.97
C ASP A 17 12.18 13.85 19.95
N THR A 18 10.99 14.31 19.52
CA THR A 18 9.85 13.37 19.33
C THR A 18 8.79 13.79 18.31
N ALA A 19 9.16 14.41 17.20
CA ALA A 19 8.28 14.54 16.03
C ALA A 19 8.52 13.34 15.09
N GLY A 20 7.68 12.30 15.24
CA GLY A 20 7.81 11.03 14.52
C GLY A 20 7.94 11.21 13.01
N HIS A 21 9.10 10.83 12.48
CA HIS A 21 9.34 10.74 11.04
C HIS A 21 8.26 9.89 10.37
N THR A 22 7.55 10.44 9.40
CA THR A 22 6.56 9.75 8.58
C THR A 22 7.27 8.68 7.75
N LYS A 23 7.05 7.40 8.12
CA LYS A 23 7.58 6.21 7.42
C LYS A 23 6.72 5.82 6.21
N ILE A 24 6.37 6.77 5.34
CA ILE A 24 5.60 6.43 4.13
C ILE A 24 6.54 5.64 3.21
N THR A 25 6.19 4.37 2.97
CA THR A 25 6.94 3.48 2.06
C THR A 25 6.15 3.13 0.81
N LYS A 26 4.81 3.20 0.86
CA LYS A 26 3.92 2.87 -0.25
C LYS A 26 2.76 3.85 -0.33
N ILE A 27 2.36 4.20 -1.55
CA ILE A 27 1.23 5.08 -1.84
C ILE A 27 0.33 4.36 -2.86
N PHE A 28 -0.99 4.35 -2.63
CA PHE A 28 -1.96 3.73 -3.52
C PHE A 28 -2.96 4.78 -3.99
N ILE A 29 -3.06 4.98 -5.30
CA ILE A 29 -3.92 5.96 -5.95
C ILE A 29 -5.10 5.22 -6.58
N THR A 30 -6.31 5.57 -6.18
CA THR A 30 -7.54 4.91 -6.65
C THR A 30 -7.87 5.26 -8.09
N HIS A 31 -7.77 6.54 -8.47
CA HIS A 31 -8.05 7.03 -9.81
C HIS A 31 -7.37 8.39 -10.07
N LEU A 32 -7.43 8.89 -11.32
CA LEU A 32 -6.70 10.10 -11.75
C LEU A 32 -7.52 11.40 -11.73
N HIS A 33 -8.48 11.53 -10.81
CA HIS A 33 -9.05 12.86 -10.54
C HIS A 33 -8.11 13.70 -9.68
N GLY A 34 -8.17 15.03 -9.89
CA GLY A 34 -7.21 15.97 -9.30
C GLY A 34 -7.21 16.01 -7.78
N ASP A 35 -8.36 15.84 -7.15
CA ASP A 35 -8.53 15.74 -5.70
C ASP A 35 -7.88 14.49 -5.08
N HIS A 36 -7.53 13.49 -5.90
CA HIS A 36 -6.82 12.28 -5.46
C HIS A 36 -5.32 12.29 -5.79
N ILE A 37 -4.85 13.13 -6.73
CA ILE A 37 -3.44 13.08 -7.21
C ILE A 37 -2.68 14.41 -7.17
N PHE A 38 -3.33 15.58 -7.11
CA PHE A 38 -2.62 16.86 -7.20
C PHE A 38 -1.72 17.16 -6.00
N GLY A 39 -1.98 16.54 -4.85
CA GLY A 39 -1.10 16.63 -3.69
C GLY A 39 0.18 15.80 -3.81
N LEU A 40 0.22 14.82 -4.73
CA LEU A 40 1.30 13.82 -4.78
C LEU A 40 2.67 14.40 -5.16
N PRO A 41 2.82 15.28 -6.17
CA PRO A 41 4.12 15.90 -6.47
C PRO A 41 4.67 16.70 -5.28
N GLY A 42 3.80 17.48 -4.61
CA GLY A 42 4.18 18.26 -3.43
C GLY A 42 4.62 17.38 -2.26
N LEU A 43 3.88 16.29 -2.01
CA LEU A 43 4.22 15.31 -0.97
C LEU A 43 5.60 14.70 -1.22
N LEU A 44 5.92 14.30 -2.45
CA LEU A 44 7.23 13.72 -2.78
C LEU A 44 8.38 14.72 -2.53
N CYS A 45 8.18 16.00 -2.87
CA CYS A 45 9.15 17.05 -2.54
C CYS A 45 9.33 17.21 -1.02
N THR A 46 8.25 17.22 -0.25
CA THR A 46 8.31 17.33 1.22
C THR A 46 9.02 16.13 1.85
N LEU A 47 8.68 14.90 1.44
CA LEU A 47 9.32 13.68 1.95
C LEU A 47 10.82 13.65 1.61
N SER A 48 11.21 14.18 0.45
CA SER A 48 12.62 14.31 0.08
C SER A 48 13.38 15.30 0.97
N LEU A 49 12.75 16.39 1.44
CA LEU A 49 13.39 17.40 2.28
C LEU A 49 13.55 16.95 3.74
N GLN A 50 12.64 16.10 4.22
CA GLN A 50 12.63 15.61 5.60
C GLN A 50 13.58 14.42 5.84
N ARG A 51 14.30 13.97 4.81
CA ARG A 51 15.19 12.81 4.93
C ARG A 51 16.52 13.16 5.57
N SER A 52 16.92 12.31 6.53
CA SER A 52 18.27 12.36 7.09
C SER A 52 19.29 11.84 6.07
N PRO A 53 20.47 12.48 5.93
CA PRO A 53 21.52 12.07 4.98
C PRO A 53 22.07 10.66 5.21
N ASP A 54 21.91 10.11 6.41
CA ASP A 54 22.55 8.86 6.86
C ASP A 54 21.60 7.63 6.84
N ALA A 55 20.37 7.80 6.33
CA ALA A 55 19.38 6.74 6.28
C ALA A 55 19.52 5.88 5.02
N SER A 56 19.42 4.55 5.17
CA SER A 56 19.31 3.62 4.05
C SER A 56 18.18 4.04 3.10
N VAL A 57 18.51 4.19 1.82
CA VAL A 57 17.58 4.69 0.81
C VAL A 57 16.61 3.58 0.39
N VAL A 58 15.48 3.46 1.09
CA VAL A 58 14.36 2.63 0.63
C VAL A 58 13.51 3.45 -0.34
N PRO A 59 13.25 2.98 -1.57
CA PRO A 59 12.39 3.69 -2.50
C PRO A 59 10.93 3.69 -2.01
N ILE A 60 10.16 4.72 -2.38
CA ILE A 60 8.70 4.70 -2.21
C ILE A 60 8.06 4.03 -3.42
N ASP A 61 7.24 3.01 -3.19
CA ASP A 61 6.42 2.42 -4.26
C ASP A 61 5.09 3.14 -4.37
N ILE A 62 4.76 3.62 -5.57
CA ILE A 62 3.52 4.32 -5.86
C ILE A 62 2.72 3.46 -6.84
N TYR A 63 1.55 3.02 -6.44
CA TYR A 63 0.64 2.22 -7.25
C TYR A 63 -0.53 3.09 -7.70
N GLY A 64 -0.92 3.00 -8.96
CA GLY A 64 -2.12 3.69 -9.45
C GLY A 64 -2.41 3.45 -10.91
N PRO A 65 -3.43 4.10 -11.50
CA PRO A 65 -3.80 3.90 -12.89
C PRO A 65 -2.69 4.32 -13.86
N LEU A 66 -2.69 3.68 -15.03
CA LEU A 66 -1.90 4.07 -16.19
C LEU A 66 -1.99 5.58 -16.47
N GLY A 67 -0.84 6.25 -16.61
CA GLY A 67 -0.72 7.69 -16.77
C GLY A 67 -0.20 8.41 -15.51
N LEU A 68 -0.23 7.76 -14.35
CA LEU A 68 0.31 8.30 -13.10
C LEU A 68 1.80 8.60 -13.18
N ARG A 69 2.58 7.72 -13.83
CA ARG A 69 4.03 7.90 -14.01
C ARG A 69 4.32 9.19 -14.77
N SER A 70 3.66 9.36 -15.91
CA SER A 70 3.81 10.55 -16.74
C SER A 70 3.33 11.83 -16.06
N PHE A 71 2.27 11.76 -15.25
CA PHE A 71 1.83 12.91 -14.43
C PHE A 71 2.93 13.34 -13.48
N LEU A 72 3.49 12.40 -12.69
CA LEU A 72 4.55 12.70 -11.73
C LEU A 72 5.82 13.21 -12.40
N TRP A 73 6.28 12.54 -13.46
CA TRP A 73 7.45 12.95 -14.23
C TRP A 73 7.32 14.39 -14.70
N ARG A 74 6.23 14.72 -15.41
CA ARG A 74 6.02 16.06 -15.97
C ARG A 74 5.87 17.11 -14.89
N SER A 75 5.11 16.83 -13.82
CA SER A 75 4.94 17.78 -12.72
C SER A 75 6.28 18.14 -12.08
N LEU A 76 7.13 17.15 -11.80
CA LEU A 76 8.44 17.36 -11.18
C LEU A 76 9.45 18.00 -12.13
N GLU A 77 9.44 17.60 -13.41
CA GLU A 77 10.30 18.18 -14.45
C GLU A 77 9.99 19.67 -14.65
N LEU A 78 8.72 20.03 -14.87
CA LEU A 78 8.32 21.42 -15.07
C LEU A 78 8.55 22.30 -13.83
N SER A 79 8.43 21.73 -12.63
CA SER A 79 8.69 22.47 -11.38
C SER A 79 10.17 22.51 -10.99
N HIS A 80 11.08 21.98 -11.82
CA HIS A 80 12.50 21.84 -11.52
C HIS A 80 12.76 21.15 -10.17
N SER A 81 11.91 20.19 -9.81
CA SER A 81 11.97 19.47 -8.55
C SER A 81 12.66 18.12 -8.75
N GLN A 82 13.80 17.93 -8.08
CA GLN A 82 14.58 16.69 -8.13
C GLN A 82 14.56 16.04 -6.75
N PRO A 83 13.50 15.27 -6.41
CA PRO A 83 13.48 14.57 -5.13
C PRO A 83 14.67 13.63 -5.04
N LEU A 84 15.44 13.77 -3.95
CA LEU A 84 16.58 12.91 -3.59
C LEU A 84 16.14 11.51 -3.16
N LEU A 85 14.86 11.38 -2.84
CA LEU A 85 14.19 10.14 -2.52
C LEU A 85 13.84 9.39 -3.83
N PRO A 86 14.38 8.18 -4.07
CA PRO A 86 13.92 7.37 -5.18
C PRO A 86 12.50 6.89 -4.94
N TYR A 87 11.74 6.80 -6.02
CA TYR A 87 10.39 6.25 -6.02
C TYR A 87 10.18 5.40 -7.27
N ALA A 88 9.33 4.39 -7.18
CA ALA A 88 8.92 3.55 -8.29
C ALA A 88 7.42 3.74 -8.54
N VAL A 89 6.99 3.78 -9.81
CA VAL A 89 5.58 3.93 -10.16
C VAL A 89 5.07 2.68 -10.86
N HIS A 90 4.18 1.93 -10.19
CA HIS A 90 3.54 0.74 -10.70
C HIS A 90 2.14 1.07 -11.22
N GLU A 91 1.93 0.86 -12.51
CA GLU A 91 0.73 1.33 -13.20
C GLU A 91 -0.22 0.18 -13.48
N LEU A 92 -1.44 0.26 -12.93
CA LEU A 92 -2.53 -0.67 -13.20
C LEU A 92 -3.15 -0.31 -14.55
N VAL A 93 -3.23 -1.29 -15.45
CA VAL A 93 -3.88 -1.12 -16.75
C VAL A 93 -5.39 -1.22 -16.58
N PRO A 94 -6.15 -0.13 -16.81
CA PRO A 94 -7.60 -0.16 -16.69
C PRO A 94 -8.26 -0.88 -17.86
N THR A 95 -9.53 -1.22 -17.69
CA THR A 95 -10.41 -1.76 -18.74
C THR A 95 -11.50 -0.75 -19.09
N GLN A 96 -12.03 -0.84 -20.32
CA GLN A 96 -12.98 0.15 -20.86
C GLN A 96 -14.34 0.14 -20.14
N ASP A 97 -14.72 -0.97 -19.52
CA ASP A 97 -15.94 -1.15 -18.74
C ASP A 97 -15.88 -0.51 -17.34
N GLN A 98 -14.79 0.18 -16.98
CA GLN A 98 -14.66 0.94 -15.73
C GLN A 98 -15.21 2.36 -15.80
N CYS A 99 -15.63 2.85 -16.97
CA CYS A 99 -16.21 4.17 -17.11
C CYS A 99 -17.23 4.24 -18.26
N PRO A 100 -18.02 5.34 -18.36
CA PRO A 100 -18.93 5.53 -19.47
C PRO A 100 -18.24 5.46 -20.84
N ALA A 101 -18.95 4.93 -21.84
CA ALA A 101 -18.45 4.86 -23.20
C ALA A 101 -18.06 6.27 -23.72
N GLY A 102 -16.85 6.39 -24.25
CA GLY A 102 -16.30 7.67 -24.74
C GLY A 102 -15.54 8.50 -23.70
N GLU A 103 -15.64 8.18 -22.40
CA GLU A 103 -14.83 8.82 -21.36
C GLU A 103 -13.48 8.12 -21.13
N PHE A 104 -13.36 6.86 -21.56
CA PHE A 104 -12.10 6.12 -21.47
C PHE A 104 -11.00 6.80 -22.30
N ARG A 105 -9.89 7.13 -21.63
CA ARG A 105 -8.68 7.64 -22.26
C ARG A 105 -7.58 6.61 -22.16
N ASP A 106 -6.99 6.26 -23.30
CA ASP A 106 -5.84 5.36 -23.34
C ASP A 106 -4.55 6.15 -23.07
N PHE A 107 -3.85 5.76 -22.01
CA PHE A 107 -2.58 6.35 -21.60
C PHE A 107 -1.38 5.44 -21.85
N SER A 108 -1.56 4.27 -22.49
CA SER A 108 -0.49 3.29 -22.74
C SER A 108 0.67 3.86 -23.57
N GLY A 109 0.40 4.80 -24.47
CA GLY A 109 1.41 5.46 -25.30
C GLY A 109 2.06 6.70 -24.68
N LEU A 110 1.76 7.06 -23.43
CA LEU A 110 2.33 8.25 -22.80
C LEU A 110 3.75 8.06 -22.28
N ASP A 111 4.14 6.81 -21.98
CA ASP A 111 5.50 6.53 -21.51
C ASP A 111 6.47 6.59 -22.69
N ARG A 112 7.22 7.70 -22.79
CA ARG A 112 8.22 7.95 -23.84
C ARG A 112 9.63 7.49 -23.44
N GLY A 113 9.74 6.60 -22.46
CA GLY A 113 11.02 6.34 -21.81
C GLY A 113 11.39 7.49 -20.86
N GLU A 114 10.38 8.02 -20.16
CA GLU A 114 10.49 9.04 -19.10
C GLU A 114 11.18 8.41 -17.88
N ALA A 115 12.44 7.99 -18.05
CA ALA A 115 13.24 7.39 -16.99
C ALA A 115 13.87 8.52 -16.17
N LEU A 116 13.46 8.64 -14.90
CA LEU A 116 14.34 9.24 -13.89
C LEU A 116 15.60 8.40 -13.90
N ALA A 117 16.73 9.01 -14.25
CA ALA A 117 18.04 8.37 -14.37
C ALA A 117 18.50 7.59 -13.12
N GLN A 118 17.74 7.66 -12.02
CA GLN A 118 18.03 7.05 -10.73
C GLN A 118 16.81 6.35 -10.07
N ALA A 119 15.66 6.25 -10.73
CA ALA A 119 14.49 5.57 -10.16
C ALA A 119 14.50 4.07 -10.50
N PRO A 120 14.11 3.18 -9.56
CA PRO A 120 13.84 1.78 -9.88
C PRO A 120 12.78 1.69 -10.99
N PRO A 121 12.88 0.71 -11.92
CA PRO A 121 11.88 0.55 -12.96
C PRO A 121 10.54 0.20 -12.32
N GLY A 122 9.53 1.02 -12.60
CA GLY A 122 8.15 0.73 -12.26
C GLY A 122 7.60 -0.45 -13.05
N THR A 123 6.51 -1.06 -12.58
CA THR A 123 5.89 -2.23 -13.23
C THR A 123 4.57 -1.84 -13.88
N VAL A 124 4.24 -2.42 -15.02
CA VAL A 124 2.88 -2.34 -15.59
C VAL A 124 2.11 -3.60 -15.14
N LEU A 125 1.00 -3.39 -14.45
CA LEU A 125 0.22 -4.45 -13.80
C LEU A 125 -1.08 -4.67 -14.57
N HIS A 126 -1.33 -5.92 -14.95
CA HIS A 126 -2.48 -6.31 -15.75
C HIS A 126 -3.51 -7.05 -14.90
N LEU A 127 -4.78 -6.94 -15.32
CA LEU A 127 -5.88 -7.69 -14.71
C LEU A 127 -5.67 -9.18 -14.94
N ASP A 128 -5.69 -9.96 -13.86
CA ASP A 128 -5.84 -11.40 -13.94
C ASP A 128 -7.32 -11.74 -14.12
N ALA A 129 -7.65 -12.33 -15.28
CA ALA A 129 -9.01 -12.67 -15.65
C ALA A 129 -9.62 -13.81 -14.81
N GLU A 130 -8.82 -14.68 -14.21
CA GLU A 130 -9.31 -15.77 -13.36
C GLU A 130 -9.76 -15.24 -12.00
N THR A 131 -8.92 -14.43 -11.38
CA THR A 131 -9.18 -13.84 -10.07
C THR A 131 -10.04 -12.57 -10.13
N ASP A 132 -10.13 -11.94 -11.30
CA ASP A 132 -10.71 -10.61 -11.53
C ASP A 132 -10.05 -9.54 -10.63
N SER A 133 -8.72 -9.59 -10.56
CA SER A 133 -7.93 -8.73 -9.67
C SER A 133 -6.53 -8.41 -10.21
N TYR A 134 -5.85 -7.45 -9.59
CA TYR A 134 -4.44 -7.13 -9.85
C TYR A 134 -3.64 -7.48 -8.60
N LEU A 135 -2.57 -8.26 -8.73
CA LEU A 135 -1.61 -8.48 -7.63
C LEU A 135 -0.60 -7.33 -7.60
N LEU A 136 -0.58 -6.55 -6.52
CA LEU A 136 0.30 -5.38 -6.40
C LEU A 136 1.56 -5.69 -5.58
N LEU A 137 1.38 -6.45 -4.50
CA LEU A 137 2.42 -6.81 -3.55
C LEU A 137 2.05 -8.14 -2.91
N GLU A 138 3.04 -9.01 -2.75
CA GLU A 138 2.94 -10.16 -1.86
C GLU A 138 4.31 -10.42 -1.23
N ASP A 139 4.37 -10.30 0.10
CA ASP A 139 5.52 -10.64 0.91
C ASP A 139 5.12 -11.59 2.05
N GLU A 140 6.02 -11.86 3.01
CA GLU A 140 5.77 -12.78 4.12
C GLU A 140 4.73 -12.27 5.13
N GLU A 141 4.42 -10.97 5.14
CA GLU A 141 3.55 -10.32 6.12
C GLU A 141 2.24 -9.81 5.51
N LEU A 142 2.24 -9.38 4.25
CA LEU A 142 1.14 -8.66 3.63
C LEU A 142 0.93 -9.11 2.18
N SER A 143 -0.34 -9.17 1.78
CA SER A 143 -0.76 -9.23 0.38
C SER A 143 -1.62 -8.03 0.06
N VAL A 144 -1.34 -7.36 -1.06
CA VAL A 144 -2.13 -6.23 -1.56
C VAL A 144 -2.61 -6.53 -2.97
N ARG A 145 -3.92 -6.48 -3.15
CA ARG A 145 -4.58 -6.65 -4.45
C ARG A 145 -5.45 -5.44 -4.77
N ALA A 146 -5.65 -5.17 -6.05
CA ALA A 146 -6.65 -4.21 -6.52
C ALA A 146 -7.76 -4.90 -7.31
N PHE A 147 -8.91 -4.22 -7.40
CA PHE A 147 -10.04 -4.61 -8.22
C PHE A 147 -10.68 -3.39 -8.88
N ARG A 148 -11.47 -3.65 -9.91
CA ARG A 148 -12.04 -2.62 -10.79
C ARG A 148 -13.33 -2.05 -10.19
N LEU A 149 -13.44 -0.73 -10.23
CA LEU A 149 -14.63 0.04 -9.88
C LEU A 149 -15.11 0.83 -11.11
N PHE A 150 -16.41 1.07 -11.18
CA PHE A 150 -17.03 1.91 -12.20
C PHE A 150 -17.13 3.36 -11.69
N HIS A 151 -16.57 4.30 -12.46
CA HIS A 151 -16.63 5.75 -12.17
C HIS A 151 -16.50 6.55 -13.48
N ARG A 152 -16.53 7.89 -13.43
CA ARG A 152 -16.33 8.77 -14.60
C ARG A 152 -14.99 8.54 -15.32
N VAL A 153 -13.95 8.25 -14.55
CA VAL A 153 -12.67 7.75 -15.06
C VAL A 153 -12.41 6.38 -14.42
N PRO A 154 -11.58 5.50 -15.02
CA PRO A 154 -11.27 4.21 -14.40
C PRO A 154 -10.79 4.38 -12.96
N SER A 155 -11.44 3.64 -12.05
CA SER A 155 -11.19 3.68 -10.61
C SER A 155 -10.93 2.29 -10.06
N PHE A 156 -10.15 2.21 -8.99
CA PHE A 156 -9.75 0.97 -8.34
C PHE A 156 -10.07 0.98 -6.85
N GLY A 157 -10.43 -0.19 -6.33
CA GLY A 157 -10.41 -0.49 -4.91
C GLY A 157 -9.21 -1.35 -4.56
N PHE A 158 -8.74 -1.27 -3.32
CA PHE A 158 -7.59 -2.01 -2.81
C PHE A 158 -7.99 -2.88 -1.62
N VAL A 159 -7.42 -4.08 -1.56
CA VAL A 159 -7.53 -4.98 -0.41
C VAL A 159 -6.13 -5.24 0.13
N LEU A 160 -5.93 -4.88 1.40
CA LEU A 160 -4.72 -5.13 2.17
C LEU A 160 -5.04 -6.25 3.16
N GLU A 161 -4.38 -7.39 3.00
CA GLU A 161 -4.60 -8.59 3.81
C GLU A 161 -3.29 -9.00 4.47
N GLU A 162 -3.24 -8.89 5.80
CA GLU A 162 -2.11 -9.42 6.56
C GLU A 162 -2.14 -10.95 6.54
N LYS A 163 -0.96 -11.57 6.44
CA LYS A 163 -0.84 -13.02 6.53
C LYS A 163 -1.05 -13.48 7.99
N PRO A 164 -1.68 -14.65 8.21
CA PRO A 164 -1.82 -15.21 9.55
C PRO A 164 -0.47 -15.36 10.23
N ARG A 165 -0.42 -15.03 11.52
CA ARG A 165 0.82 -15.15 12.31
C ARG A 165 0.77 -16.37 13.22
N PRO A 166 1.93 -17.02 13.47
CA PRO A 166 2.02 -18.08 14.46
C PRO A 166 1.46 -17.65 15.80
N GLY A 167 0.84 -18.58 16.51
CA GLY A 167 0.33 -18.35 17.86
C GLY A 167 1.44 -17.92 18.83
N LYS A 168 1.03 -17.45 20.01
CA LYS A 168 1.97 -17.14 21.08
C LYS A 168 2.62 -18.44 21.59
N LEU A 169 3.90 -18.37 21.91
CA LEU A 169 4.60 -19.46 22.59
C LEU A 169 4.03 -19.60 24.01
N LYS A 170 3.67 -20.83 24.36
CA LYS A 170 3.29 -21.24 25.71
C LYS A 170 4.57 -21.48 26.51
N VAL A 171 5.15 -20.38 27.00
CA VAL A 171 6.48 -20.39 27.65
C VAL A 171 6.56 -21.36 28.83
N HIS A 172 5.48 -21.51 29.61
CA HIS A 172 5.43 -22.48 30.70
C HIS A 172 5.62 -23.93 30.21
N ILE A 173 4.95 -24.34 29.13
CA ILE A 173 5.10 -25.68 28.55
C ILE A 173 6.52 -25.88 28.01
N LEU A 174 7.11 -24.85 27.38
CA LEU A 174 8.49 -24.91 26.90
C LEU A 174 9.48 -25.15 28.04
N GLN A 175 9.26 -24.50 29.19
CA GLN A 175 10.08 -24.68 30.38
C GLN A 175 9.91 -26.08 30.98
N GLU A 176 8.67 -26.59 31.07
CA GLU A 176 8.37 -27.95 31.55
C GLU A 176 9.01 -29.03 30.66
N LEU A 177 9.03 -28.82 29.34
CA LEU A 177 9.69 -29.71 28.38
C LEU A 177 11.22 -29.54 28.34
N GLY A 178 11.77 -28.59 29.09
CA GLY A 178 13.22 -28.34 29.13
C GLY A 178 13.79 -27.63 27.89
N VAL A 179 12.96 -26.93 27.12
CA VAL A 179 13.41 -26.16 25.94
C VAL A 179 14.07 -24.86 26.41
N PRO A 180 15.39 -24.68 26.19
CA PRO A 180 16.07 -23.46 26.61
C PRO A 180 15.57 -22.25 25.79
N PRO A 181 15.44 -21.06 26.42
CA PRO A 181 15.18 -19.82 25.69
C PRO A 181 16.27 -19.57 24.63
N GLY A 182 15.87 -19.18 23.42
CA GLY A 182 16.83 -18.87 22.36
C GLY A 182 16.36 -19.30 20.97
N PRO A 183 17.29 -19.64 20.05
CA PRO A 183 16.98 -19.93 18.65
C PRO A 183 15.91 -21.01 18.42
N LEU A 184 15.82 -22.00 19.31
CA LEU A 184 14.81 -23.07 19.23
C LEU A 184 13.38 -22.55 19.30
N TYR A 185 13.13 -21.46 20.03
CA TYR A 185 11.80 -20.82 20.07
C TYR A 185 11.43 -20.23 18.70
N GLY A 186 12.42 -19.71 17.97
CA GLY A 186 12.27 -19.20 16.62
C GLY A 186 11.98 -20.31 15.61
N GLU A 187 12.65 -21.46 15.72
CA GLU A 187 12.36 -22.65 14.91
C GLU A 187 10.92 -23.13 15.12
N LEU A 188 10.49 -23.24 16.39
CA LEU A 188 9.14 -23.62 16.75
C LEU A 188 8.10 -22.63 16.22
N LYS A 189 8.33 -21.33 16.36
CA LYS A 189 7.46 -20.29 15.77
C LYS A 189 7.38 -20.37 14.25
N ARG A 190 8.44 -20.80 13.57
CA ARG A 190 8.46 -21.05 12.12
C ARG A 190 7.84 -22.40 11.73
N GLY A 191 7.18 -23.09 12.67
CA GLY A 191 6.53 -24.36 12.41
C GLY A 191 7.49 -25.54 12.26
N ARG A 192 8.75 -25.40 12.69
CA ARG A 192 9.73 -26.50 12.64
C ARG A 192 9.82 -27.18 14.00
N ALA A 193 9.72 -28.51 13.99
CA ALA A 193 9.97 -29.33 15.17
C ALA A 193 11.43 -29.21 15.60
N VAL A 194 11.67 -29.23 16.92
CA VAL A 194 13.03 -29.19 17.49
C VAL A 194 13.30 -30.45 18.28
N GLU A 195 14.53 -30.93 18.25
CA GLU A 195 15.01 -32.05 19.04
C GLU A 195 15.99 -31.53 20.10
N LEU A 196 15.73 -31.86 21.35
CA LEU A 196 16.57 -31.46 22.48
C LEU A 196 17.74 -32.43 22.62
N SER A 197 18.80 -31.99 23.30
CA SER A 197 19.95 -32.85 23.63
C SER A 197 19.56 -34.07 24.49
N SER A 198 18.40 -34.02 25.15
CA SER A 198 17.78 -35.14 25.87
C SER A 198 17.13 -36.19 24.97
N GLY A 199 17.08 -35.98 23.65
CA GLY A 199 16.35 -36.82 22.68
C GLY A 199 14.85 -36.55 22.61
N VAL A 200 14.34 -35.57 23.38
CA VAL A 200 12.93 -35.17 23.33
C VAL A 200 12.68 -34.34 22.08
N ARG A 201 11.72 -34.77 21.25
CA ARG A 201 11.25 -34.01 20.09
C ARG A 201 10.02 -33.20 20.45
N VAL A 202 10.11 -31.88 20.30
CA VAL A 202 9.03 -30.93 20.59
C VAL A 202 8.41 -30.44 19.29
N GLN A 203 7.09 -30.56 19.17
CA GLN A 203 6.36 -30.09 18.00
C GLN A 203 5.78 -28.68 18.23
N PRO A 204 5.68 -27.84 17.19
CA PRO A 204 5.10 -26.50 17.30
C PRO A 204 3.69 -26.48 17.89
N GLN A 205 2.83 -27.43 17.51
CA GLN A 205 1.44 -27.49 17.98
C GLN A 205 1.32 -27.72 19.49
N ASP A 206 2.32 -28.33 20.13
CA ASP A 206 2.30 -28.61 21.56
C ASP A 206 2.55 -27.32 22.37
N VAL A 207 3.31 -26.40 21.78
CA VAL A 207 3.88 -25.23 22.47
C VAL A 207 3.42 -23.89 21.92
N LEU A 208 2.62 -23.87 20.85
CA LEU A 208 1.98 -22.67 20.32
C LEU A 208 0.49 -22.62 20.67
N SER A 209 -0.04 -21.41 20.82
CA SER A 209 -1.49 -21.18 20.76
C SER A 209 -1.99 -21.32 19.32
N LEU A 210 -3.31 -21.24 19.13
CA LEU A 210 -3.88 -21.13 17.79
C LEU A 210 -3.26 -19.94 17.03
N PRO A 211 -3.09 -20.07 15.69
CA PRO A 211 -2.65 -18.96 14.84
C PRO A 211 -3.54 -17.73 15.03
N VAL A 212 -2.93 -16.56 14.98
CA VAL A 212 -3.67 -15.29 14.99
C VAL A 212 -4.02 -14.96 13.54
N PRO A 213 -5.31 -14.86 13.17
CA PRO A 213 -5.69 -14.49 11.82
C PRO A 213 -5.14 -13.10 11.50
N GLY A 214 -4.75 -12.89 10.24
CA GLY A 214 -4.38 -11.57 9.77
C GLY A 214 -5.61 -10.68 9.61
N ARG A 215 -5.39 -9.37 9.62
CA ARG A 215 -6.45 -8.37 9.40
C ARG A 215 -6.62 -8.10 7.91
N LYS A 216 -7.85 -7.78 7.51
CA LYS A 216 -8.21 -7.42 6.14
C LYS A 216 -8.88 -6.05 6.10
N VAL A 217 -8.24 -5.12 5.39
CA VAL A 217 -8.75 -3.76 5.17
C VAL A 217 -9.01 -3.56 3.68
N CYS A 218 -10.22 -3.12 3.34
CA CYS A 218 -10.62 -2.77 1.98
C CYS A 218 -10.83 -1.27 1.88
N VAL A 219 -10.22 -0.63 0.90
CA VAL A 219 -10.35 0.81 0.63
C VAL A 219 -10.79 0.99 -0.80
N LEU A 220 -11.99 1.53 -1.01
CA LEU A 220 -12.55 1.77 -2.33
C LEU A 220 -12.32 3.24 -2.71
N GLY A 221 -11.96 3.45 -3.98
CA GLY A 221 -12.04 4.77 -4.59
C GLY A 221 -13.47 5.19 -4.88
N ASP A 222 -13.58 6.39 -5.43
CA ASP A 222 -14.85 6.88 -5.95
C ASP A 222 -15.43 5.88 -6.95
N CYS A 223 -16.73 5.58 -6.81
CA CYS A 223 -17.44 4.65 -7.66
C CYS A 223 -18.97 4.77 -7.52
N SER A 224 -19.67 4.38 -8.60
CA SER A 224 -21.11 4.08 -8.55
C SER A 224 -21.40 2.58 -8.46
N GLY A 225 -20.36 1.74 -8.48
CA GLY A 225 -20.46 0.30 -8.31
C GLY A 225 -19.19 -0.45 -8.69
N PRO A 226 -19.10 -1.75 -8.36
CA PRO A 226 -17.98 -2.60 -8.77
C PRO A 226 -18.12 -3.07 -10.23
N VAL A 227 -16.99 -3.34 -10.88
CA VAL A 227 -16.94 -4.01 -12.18
C VAL A 227 -16.51 -5.46 -11.97
N GLY A 228 -17.33 -6.41 -12.43
CA GLY A 228 -17.04 -7.83 -12.28
C GLY A 228 -17.17 -8.35 -10.83
N PRO A 229 -16.86 -9.64 -10.60
CA PRO A 229 -16.96 -10.26 -9.28
C PRO A 229 -15.82 -9.88 -8.31
N GLY A 230 -14.73 -9.24 -8.77
CA GLY A 230 -13.50 -9.01 -8.00
C GLY A 230 -13.74 -8.33 -6.65
N ALA A 231 -14.51 -7.24 -6.63
CA ALA A 231 -14.84 -6.53 -5.39
C ALA A 231 -15.52 -7.43 -4.36
N ARG A 232 -16.56 -8.16 -4.79
CA ARG A 232 -17.34 -9.05 -3.91
C ARG A 232 -16.49 -10.22 -3.40
N ARG A 233 -15.59 -10.76 -4.24
CA ARG A 233 -14.69 -11.86 -3.86
C ARG A 233 -13.63 -11.40 -2.85
N LEU A 234 -12.96 -10.29 -3.13
CA LEU A 234 -11.82 -9.83 -2.34
C LEU A 234 -12.23 -9.15 -1.03
N CYS A 235 -13.31 -8.36 -1.05
CA CYS A 235 -13.80 -7.67 0.15
C CYS A 235 -14.61 -8.56 1.09
N GLY A 236 -14.80 -9.84 0.74
CA GLY A 236 -15.45 -10.81 1.61
C GLY A 236 -14.74 -10.93 2.96
N GLN A 237 -15.52 -10.81 4.03
CA GLN A 237 -15.04 -10.90 5.42
C GLN A 237 -13.97 -9.85 5.77
N ALA A 238 -14.01 -8.67 5.14
CA ALA A 238 -13.15 -7.56 5.56
C ALA A 238 -13.44 -7.15 7.01
N ASP A 239 -12.38 -6.90 7.79
CA ASP A 239 -12.50 -6.33 9.13
C ASP A 239 -12.85 -4.84 9.08
N LEU A 240 -12.40 -4.15 8.03
CA LEU A 240 -12.71 -2.75 7.77
C LEU A 240 -12.95 -2.53 6.27
N LEU A 241 -14.05 -1.87 5.94
CA LEU A 241 -14.36 -1.39 4.60
C LEU A 241 -14.48 0.14 4.62
N VAL A 242 -13.63 0.81 3.85
CA VAL A 242 -13.70 2.25 3.59
C VAL A 242 -14.36 2.43 2.22
N HIS A 243 -15.51 3.09 2.20
CA HIS A 243 -16.32 3.34 1.00
C HIS A 243 -16.74 4.80 0.98
N GLU A 244 -16.76 5.41 -0.21
CA GLU A 244 -17.34 6.74 -0.38
C GLU A 244 -18.85 6.73 -0.09
N ALA A 245 -19.38 7.87 0.35
CA ALA A 245 -20.81 8.10 0.54
C ALA A 245 -21.11 9.56 0.16
N THR A 246 -20.81 9.90 -1.10
CA THR A 246 -20.78 11.30 -1.57
C THR A 246 -22.15 11.97 -1.48
N LEU A 247 -23.22 11.22 -1.76
CA LEU A 247 -24.59 11.71 -1.75
C LEU A 247 -25.41 10.95 -0.70
N GLU A 248 -26.46 11.59 -0.22
CA GLU A 248 -27.47 10.96 0.62
C GLU A 248 -28.30 9.93 -0.17
N ASP A 249 -28.86 8.95 0.54
CA ASP A 249 -29.83 8.04 -0.07
C ASP A 249 -31.02 8.84 -0.56
N TRP A 250 -31.46 8.56 -1.79
CA TRP A 250 -32.70 9.13 -2.29
C TRP A 250 -33.86 8.54 -1.49
N GLY A 251 -34.40 9.30 -0.54
CA GLY A 251 -35.55 8.87 0.24
C GLY A 251 -36.70 8.53 -0.69
N ASP A 252 -37.33 7.36 -0.47
CA ASP A 252 -38.63 7.04 -1.07
C ASP A 252 -39.58 8.19 -0.72
N GLY A 253 -39.81 9.06 -1.69
CA GLY A 253 -40.80 10.11 -1.60
C GLY A 253 -42.14 9.46 -1.27
N ARG A 254 -42.68 9.81 -0.10
CA ARG A 254 -44.14 9.85 0.02
C ARG A 254 -44.71 10.75 -1.06
#